data_AF-A0AAD8FKU2-F1
#
_entry.id   AF-A0AAD8FKU2-F1
#
_cell.length_a   1.000
_cell.length_b   1.000
_cell.length_c   1.000
_cell.angle_alpha   90.00
_cell.angle_beta   90.00
_cell.angle_gamma   90.00
#
_symmetry.space_group_name_H-M   'P 1'
#
loop_
_entity.id
_entity.type
_entity.pdbx_description
1 polymer ?
#
loop_
_entity_poly.entity_id
_entity_poly.type
_entity_poly.pdbx_seq_one_letter_code
_entity_poly.pdbx_strand_id
1 'polypeptide(L)'
;MGLHLWYISEELVALALFDSRVPAETKKLMLAAMENAAPEHPPKRPRVETSAFTNSKGLEQFCTANSMTMFRLLQLQTSFMSKDPSEWDEDETYQCALRTVKGLAVVNDRAERGVALIQDYNKKLTKDEEQLQFMLHVVSEHRRLFPDCSKSGLMMAMSSTPTIP
;
A
#
# COMPACT_ATOMS: atom_id res chain seq x y z
N MET A 1 1.34 0.64 15.20
CA MET A 1 1.16 1.31 13.89
C MET A 1 0.75 0.20 12.92
N GLY A 2 -0.54 0.10 12.59
CA GLY A 2 -1.05 -1.03 11.80
C GLY A 2 -0.58 -0.90 10.36
N LEU A 3 0.06 -1.94 9.83
CA LEU A 3 0.28 -2.07 8.38
C LEU A 3 -1.10 -1.99 7.72
N HIS A 4 -1.28 -1.01 6.85
CA HIS A 4 -2.54 -0.75 6.17
C HIS A 4 -2.69 -1.76 5.02
N LEU A 5 -3.10 -2.98 5.35
CA LEU A 5 -3.25 -4.12 4.42
C LEU A 5 -4.47 -3.98 3.48
N TRP A 6 -5.07 -2.79 3.37
CA TRP A 6 -6.29 -2.56 2.60
C TRP A 6 -6.13 -2.81 1.09
N TYR A 7 -4.88 -2.85 0.61
CA TYR A 7 -4.54 -3.04 -0.80
C TYR A 7 -3.98 -4.43 -1.12
N ILE A 8 -3.83 -5.30 -0.12
CA ILE A 8 -3.49 -6.69 -0.43
C ILE A 8 -4.76 -7.29 -1.01
N SER A 9 -4.71 -7.70 -2.28
CA SER A 9 -5.73 -8.48 -2.96
C SER A 9 -5.03 -9.57 -3.77
N GLU A 10 -5.78 -10.59 -4.19
CA GLU A 10 -5.25 -11.64 -5.07
C GLU A 10 -4.69 -11.05 -6.37
N GLU A 11 -5.21 -9.92 -6.83
CA GLU A 11 -4.75 -9.25 -8.06
C GLU A 11 -3.49 -8.40 -7.82
N LEU A 12 -3.45 -7.62 -6.73
CA LEU A 12 -2.36 -6.68 -6.47
C LEU A 12 -1.09 -7.37 -5.94
N VAL A 13 -1.21 -8.53 -5.30
CA VAL A 13 -0.02 -9.27 -4.81
C VAL A 13 0.91 -9.68 -5.95
N ALA A 14 0.39 -9.86 -7.17
CA ALA A 14 1.19 -10.18 -8.34
C ALA A 14 2.25 -9.12 -8.67
N LEU A 15 2.03 -7.85 -8.27
CA LEU A 15 3.01 -6.78 -8.45
C LEU A 15 4.29 -7.00 -7.61
N ALA A 16 4.22 -7.80 -6.55
CA ALA A 16 5.39 -8.12 -5.73
C ALA A 16 6.44 -8.96 -6.49
N LEU A 17 6.08 -9.58 -7.62
CA LEU A 17 7.04 -10.24 -8.52
C LEU A 17 8.08 -9.27 -9.09
N PHE A 18 7.75 -7.97 -9.17
CA PHE A 18 8.61 -6.90 -9.67
C PHE A 18 9.38 -6.15 -8.57
N ASP A 19 9.19 -6.53 -7.31
CA ASP A 19 9.90 -5.94 -6.18
C ASP A 19 11.27 -6.64 -6.01
N SER A 20 12.34 -5.86 -5.95
CA SER A 20 13.70 -6.36 -5.75
C SER A 20 13.95 -6.90 -4.34
N ARG A 21 13.07 -6.58 -3.38
CA ARG A 21 13.15 -7.06 -1.99
C ARG A 21 12.53 -8.46 -1.83
N VAL A 22 11.78 -8.94 -2.81
CA VAL A 22 11.18 -10.28 -2.78
C VAL A 22 12.20 -11.28 -3.33
N PRO A 23 12.65 -12.28 -2.54
CA PRO A 23 13.62 -13.27 -3.00
C PRO A 23 13.10 -14.13 -4.15
N ALA A 24 14.00 -14.62 -5.00
CA ALA A 24 13.67 -15.50 -6.12
C ALA A 24 12.86 -16.73 -5.68
N GLU A 25 13.20 -17.36 -4.56
CA GLU A 25 12.46 -18.51 -4.01
C GLU A 25 11.01 -18.15 -3.66
N THR A 26 10.76 -16.97 -3.09
CA THR A 26 9.39 -16.50 -2.85
C THR A 26 8.65 -16.25 -4.16
N LYS A 27 9.32 -15.69 -5.19
CA LYS A 27 8.71 -15.51 -6.52
C LYS A 27 8.31 -16.85 -7.14
N LYS A 28 9.13 -17.90 -7.00
CA LYS A 28 8.78 -19.27 -7.46
C LYS A 28 7.54 -19.80 -6.76
N LEU A 29 7.46 -19.66 -5.43
CA LEU A 29 6.29 -20.09 -4.67
C LEU A 29 5.03 -19.31 -5.07
N MET A 30 5.16 -18.01 -5.31
CA MET A 30 4.06 -17.18 -5.81
C MET A 30 3.56 -17.68 -7.17
N LEU A 31 4.45 -17.93 -8.14
CA LEU A 31 4.07 -18.44 -9.46
C LEU A 31 3.35 -19.80 -9.37
N ALA A 32 3.87 -20.72 -8.56
CA ALA A 32 3.21 -22.00 -8.31
C ALA A 32 1.81 -21.80 -7.69
N ALA A 33 1.66 -20.83 -6.79
CA ALA A 33 0.38 -20.51 -6.19
C ALA A 33 -0.61 -19.87 -7.20
N MET A 34 -0.12 -19.16 -8.21
CA MET A 34 -0.94 -18.56 -9.28
C MET A 34 -1.56 -19.61 -10.22
N GLU A 35 -1.04 -20.84 -10.26
CA GLU A 35 -1.64 -21.93 -11.03
C GLU A 35 -2.85 -22.57 -10.30
N ASN A 36 -2.98 -22.34 -8.99
CA ASN A 36 -4.06 -22.90 -8.20
C ASN A 36 -5.42 -22.27 -8.55
N ALA A 37 -6.46 -23.09 -8.47
CA ALA A 37 -7.84 -22.66 -8.70
C ALA A 37 -8.18 -21.44 -7.82
N ALA A 38 -8.70 -20.40 -8.45
CA ALA A 38 -9.15 -19.21 -7.75
C ALA A 38 -10.58 -19.41 -7.22
N PRO A 39 -10.90 -18.84 -6.05
CA PRO A 39 -12.28 -18.79 -5.59
C PRO A 39 -13.14 -17.95 -6.56
N GLU A 40 -14.37 -18.42 -6.85
CA GLU A 40 -15.32 -17.77 -7.77
C GLU A 40 -15.71 -16.35 -7.31
N HIS A 41 -15.66 -16.12 -5.99
CA HIS A 41 -15.88 -14.82 -5.37
C HIS A 41 -14.71 -14.50 -4.43
N PRO A 42 -13.58 -14.02 -4.96
CA PRO A 42 -12.46 -13.65 -4.12
C PRO A 42 -12.87 -12.50 -3.19
N PRO A 43 -12.47 -12.55 -1.92
CA PRO A 43 -12.76 -11.45 -1.02
C PRO A 43 -12.06 -10.18 -1.53
N LYS A 44 -12.83 -9.11 -1.76
CA LYS A 44 -12.28 -7.78 -2.12
C LYS A 44 -11.21 -7.28 -1.14
N ARG A 45 -11.24 -7.82 0.09
CA ARG A 45 -10.29 -7.60 1.17
C ARG A 45 -9.98 -8.95 1.83
N PRO A 46 -8.80 -9.53 1.59
CA PRO A 46 -8.33 -10.69 2.33
C PRO A 46 -8.32 -10.35 3.82
N ARG A 47 -8.95 -11.19 4.63
CA ARG A 47 -8.87 -11.07 6.07
C ARG A 47 -7.51 -11.63 6.49
N VAL A 48 -6.50 -10.77 6.50
CA VAL A 48 -5.17 -11.15 6.94
C VAL A 48 -5.14 -11.05 8.45
N GLU A 49 -5.14 -12.19 9.14
CA GLU A 49 -4.82 -12.18 10.57
C GLU A 49 -3.34 -11.79 10.72
N THR A 50 -3.04 -10.86 11.62
CA THR A 50 -1.65 -10.42 11.86
C THR A 50 -0.73 -11.59 12.25
N SER A 51 -1.30 -12.65 12.82
CA SER A 51 -0.66 -13.94 13.13
C SER A 51 -0.26 -14.76 11.90
N ALA A 52 -0.86 -14.51 10.73
CA ALA A 52 -0.49 -15.17 9.48
C ALA A 52 0.88 -14.71 8.97
N PHE A 53 1.32 -13.49 9.31
CA PHE A 53 2.69 -13.04 9.04
C PHE A 53 3.73 -13.61 10.03
N THR A 54 3.28 -14.11 11.19
CA THR A 54 4.16 -14.80 12.14
C THR A 54 4.27 -16.30 11.86
N ASN A 55 3.30 -16.88 11.14
CA ASN A 55 3.26 -18.29 10.77
C ASN A 55 3.76 -18.50 9.33
N SER A 56 5.07 -18.67 9.14
CA SER A 56 5.79 -19.46 8.10
C SER A 56 5.34 -19.50 6.62
N LYS A 57 4.25 -18.86 6.21
CA LYS A 57 3.77 -18.72 4.83
C LYS A 57 3.97 -17.27 4.37
N GLY A 58 4.62 -17.11 3.24
CA GLY A 58 5.01 -15.81 2.67
C GLY A 58 3.90 -15.19 1.82
N LEU A 59 4.29 -14.50 0.75
CA LEU A 59 3.38 -13.80 -0.18
C LEU A 59 2.55 -14.76 -1.03
N GLU A 60 3.01 -16.01 -1.19
CA GLU A 60 2.36 -17.05 -1.99
C GLU A 60 0.96 -17.39 -1.48
N GLN A 61 0.67 -17.19 -0.20
CA GLN A 61 -0.65 -17.46 0.38
C GLN A 61 -1.77 -16.56 -0.18
N PHE A 62 -1.40 -15.42 -0.78
CA PHE A 62 -2.34 -14.47 -1.37
C PHE A 62 -2.45 -14.62 -2.89
N CYS A 63 -1.64 -15.49 -3.50
CA CYS A 63 -1.62 -15.70 -4.94
C CYS A 63 -2.62 -16.79 -5.33
N THR A 64 -3.37 -16.55 -6.40
CA THR A 64 -4.32 -17.51 -7.01
C THR A 64 -4.32 -17.29 -8.52
N ALA A 65 -5.10 -18.08 -9.27
CA ALA A 65 -5.32 -17.80 -10.70
C ALA A 65 -5.85 -16.38 -10.99
N ASN A 66 -6.48 -15.69 -10.02
CA ASN A 66 -6.90 -14.29 -10.17
C ASN A 66 -5.73 -13.31 -10.20
N SER A 67 -4.56 -13.67 -9.65
CA SER A 67 -3.36 -12.84 -9.73
C SER A 67 -2.92 -12.56 -11.17
N MET A 68 -3.27 -13.45 -12.11
CA MET A 68 -3.03 -13.23 -13.54
C MET A 68 -3.87 -12.10 -14.15
N THR A 69 -4.99 -11.73 -13.51
CA THR A 69 -5.85 -10.63 -13.97
C THR A 69 -5.07 -9.32 -14.05
N MET A 70 -4.15 -9.06 -13.11
CA MET A 70 -3.32 -7.86 -13.13
C MET A 70 -2.44 -7.77 -14.39
N PHE A 71 -1.85 -8.88 -14.81
CA PHE A 71 -1.05 -8.94 -16.05
C PHE A 71 -1.90 -8.70 -17.29
N ARG A 72 -3.14 -9.21 -17.32
CA ARG A 72 -4.08 -8.94 -18.43
C ARG A 72 -4.51 -7.48 -18.49
N LEU A 73 -4.85 -6.89 -17.33
CA LEU A 73 -5.29 -5.49 -17.23
C LEU A 73 -4.18 -4.51 -17.65
N LEU A 74 -2.94 -4.80 -17.27
CA LEU A 74 -1.77 -4.01 -17.63
C LEU A 74 -1.15 -4.40 -18.98
N GLN A 75 -1.74 -5.38 -19.69
CA GLN A 75 -1.26 -5.91 -20.97
C GLN A 75 0.22 -6.32 -20.95
N LEU A 76 0.66 -6.93 -19.84
CA LEU A 76 2.05 -7.34 -19.64
C LEU A 76 2.32 -8.67 -20.34
N GLN A 77 3.48 -8.79 -20.96
CA GLN A 77 3.99 -10.06 -21.46
C GLN A 77 4.40 -10.95 -20.29
N THR A 78 4.04 -12.24 -20.33
CA THR A 78 4.26 -13.20 -19.22
C THR A 78 5.22 -14.33 -19.58
N SER A 79 5.89 -14.26 -20.73
CA SER A 79 6.85 -15.27 -21.20
C SER A 79 8.02 -15.49 -20.24
N PHE A 80 8.43 -14.47 -19.49
CA PHE A 80 9.48 -14.61 -18.48
C PHE A 80 9.09 -15.53 -17.31
N MET A 81 7.79 -15.72 -17.05
CA MET A 81 7.31 -16.53 -15.92
C MET A 81 7.68 -18.01 -16.04
N SER A 82 7.98 -18.50 -17.24
CA SER A 82 8.44 -19.88 -17.45
C SER A 82 9.94 -20.07 -17.22
N LYS A 83 10.69 -18.99 -16.97
CA LYS A 83 12.14 -19.00 -16.68
C LYS A 83 12.37 -18.90 -15.17
N ASP A 84 13.57 -19.25 -14.71
CA ASP A 84 13.91 -19.10 -13.30
C ASP A 84 13.93 -17.61 -12.92
N PRO A 85 13.31 -17.21 -11.77
CA PRO A 85 13.33 -15.82 -11.32
C PRO A 85 14.71 -15.19 -11.13
N SER A 86 15.76 -16.00 -11.01
CA SER A 86 17.15 -15.54 -10.95
C SER A 86 17.65 -15.00 -12.30
N GLU A 87 17.02 -15.40 -13.40
CA GLU A 87 17.41 -14.99 -14.77
C GLU A 87 16.55 -13.83 -15.30
N TRP A 88 15.54 -13.38 -14.54
CA TRP A 88 14.58 -12.37 -15.00
C TRP A 88 15.21 -11.01 -15.28
N ASP A 89 16.25 -10.64 -14.54
CA ASP A 89 16.89 -9.33 -14.71
C ASP A 89 17.51 -9.15 -16.11
N GLU A 90 17.86 -10.24 -16.79
CA GLU A 90 18.38 -10.23 -18.17
C GLU A 90 17.28 -10.41 -19.23
N ASP A 91 16.07 -10.77 -18.83
CA ASP A 91 14.97 -11.02 -19.75
C ASP A 91 14.29 -9.73 -20.25
N GLU A 92 14.22 -9.56 -21.56
CA GLU A 92 13.63 -8.38 -22.19
C GLU A 92 12.15 -8.20 -21.85
N THR A 93 11.40 -9.29 -21.73
CA THR A 93 9.95 -9.25 -21.45
C THR A 93 9.69 -8.88 -19.99
N TYR A 94 10.50 -9.38 -19.06
CA TYR A 94 10.48 -8.93 -17.67
C TYR A 94 10.87 -7.45 -17.55
N GLN A 95 11.94 -7.02 -18.21
CA GLN A 95 12.38 -5.62 -18.18
C GLN A 95 11.32 -4.67 -18.75
N CYS A 96 10.61 -5.09 -19.81
CA CYS A 96 9.49 -4.33 -20.35
C CYS A 96 8.35 -4.21 -19.33
N ALA A 97 7.93 -5.33 -18.74
CA ALA A 97 6.88 -5.35 -17.74
C ALA A 97 7.26 -4.55 -16.48
N LEU A 98 8.50 -4.64 -16.04
CA LEU A 98 9.06 -3.89 -14.91
C LEU A 98 9.00 -2.38 -15.15
N ARG A 99 9.31 -1.91 -16.37
CA ARG A 99 9.17 -0.48 -16.72
C ARG A 99 7.72 -0.02 -16.63
N THR A 100 6.78 -0.81 -17.15
CA THR A 100 5.35 -0.49 -17.07
C THR A 100 4.88 -0.42 -15.62
N VAL A 101 5.24 -1.41 -14.79
CA VAL A 101 4.86 -1.45 -13.37
C VAL A 101 5.48 -0.30 -12.58
N LYS A 102 6.76 0.03 -12.82
CA LYS A 102 7.43 1.19 -12.21
C LYS A 102 6.83 2.53 -12.67
N GLY A 103 6.25 2.57 -13.86
CA GLY A 103 5.55 3.73 -14.41
C GLY A 103 4.14 3.94 -13.84
N LEU A 104 3.60 2.98 -13.08
CA LEU A 104 2.31 3.14 -12.41
C LEU A 104 2.41 4.26 -11.38
N ALA A 105 1.69 5.34 -11.64
CA ALA A 105 1.61 6.47 -10.73
C ALA A 105 0.83 6.07 -9.48
N VAL A 106 1.53 5.72 -8.39
CA VAL A 106 0.93 5.40 -7.07
C VAL A 106 0.50 6.69 -6.34
N VAL A 107 -0.21 7.58 -7.04
CA VAL A 107 -0.61 8.91 -6.54
C VAL A 107 -1.75 8.78 -5.53
N ASN A 108 -2.56 7.74 -5.66
CA ASN A 108 -3.80 7.62 -4.90
C ASN A 108 -3.59 7.15 -3.45
N ASP A 109 -2.56 6.35 -3.17
CA ASP A 109 -2.32 5.77 -1.83
C ASP A 109 -2.07 6.86 -0.76
N ARG A 110 -1.36 7.94 -1.11
CA ARG A 110 -1.14 9.06 -0.17
C ARG A 110 -2.43 9.83 0.10
N ALA A 111 -3.26 10.04 -0.92
CA ALA A 111 -4.53 10.74 -0.79
C ALA A 111 -5.54 9.90 0.02
N GLU A 112 -5.72 8.62 -0.32
CA GLU A 112 -6.63 7.72 0.39
C GLU A 112 -6.22 7.51 1.85
N ARG A 113 -4.91 7.36 2.12
CA ARG A 113 -4.41 7.28 3.50
C ARG A 113 -4.64 8.58 4.27
N GLY A 114 -4.48 9.73 3.62
CA GLY A 114 -4.80 11.03 4.20
C GLY A 114 -6.27 11.16 4.56
N VAL A 115 -7.16 10.76 3.64
CA VAL A 115 -8.62 10.75 3.84
C VAL A 115 -9.03 9.78 4.95
N ALA A 116 -8.50 8.57 4.97
CA ALA A 116 -8.79 7.59 6.02
C ALA A 116 -8.32 8.09 7.40
N LEU A 117 -7.14 8.70 7.47
CA LEU A 117 -6.60 9.23 8.72
C LEU A 117 -7.44 10.38 9.27
N ILE A 118 -7.89 11.30 8.41
CA ILE A 118 -8.79 12.37 8.86
C ILE A 118 -10.16 11.81 9.25
N GLN A 119 -10.72 10.84 8.51
CA GLN A 119 -11.98 10.20 8.87
C GLN A 119 -11.93 9.49 10.23
N ASP A 120 -10.86 8.73 10.50
CA ASP A 120 -10.68 8.04 11.78
C ASP A 120 -10.36 8.99 12.94
N TYR A 121 -9.66 10.09 12.67
CA TYR A 121 -9.44 11.14 13.64
C TYR A 121 -10.77 11.85 13.99
N ASN A 122 -11.57 12.19 12.99
CA ASN A 122 -12.87 12.84 13.16
C ASN A 122 -13.81 12.00 14.02
N LYS A 123 -13.92 10.69 13.75
CA LYS A 123 -14.74 9.75 14.56
C LYS A 123 -14.39 9.79 16.05
N LYS A 124 -13.15 10.15 16.42
CA LYS A 124 -12.66 10.18 17.81
C LYS A 124 -12.82 11.54 18.47
N LEU A 125 -12.77 12.64 17.71
CA LEU A 125 -12.87 13.99 18.27
C LEU A 125 -14.31 14.52 18.31
N THR A 126 -14.99 14.53 17.17
CA THR A 126 -16.32 15.14 17.04
C THR A 126 -17.10 14.59 15.86
N LYS A 127 -18.41 14.44 16.02
CA LYS A 127 -19.34 14.06 14.94
C LYS A 127 -19.96 15.29 14.27
N ASP A 128 -19.64 16.48 14.75
CA ASP A 128 -20.17 17.76 14.28
C ASP A 128 -19.26 18.33 13.18
N GLU A 129 -19.85 18.65 12.02
CA GLU A 129 -19.11 19.12 10.85
C GLU A 129 -18.60 20.55 11.01
N GLU A 130 -19.30 21.43 11.74
CA GLU A 130 -18.84 22.79 12.01
C GLU A 130 -17.61 22.79 12.92
N GLN A 131 -17.61 21.94 13.96
CA GLN A 131 -16.45 21.77 14.83
C GLN A 131 -15.24 21.22 14.08
N LEU A 132 -15.47 20.31 13.13
CA LEU A 132 -14.43 19.81 12.26
C LEU A 132 -13.84 20.92 11.38
N GLN A 133 -14.69 21.73 10.74
CA GLN A 133 -14.22 22.83 9.89
C GLN A 133 -13.41 23.86 10.67
N PHE A 134 -13.86 24.20 11.88
CA PHE A 134 -13.12 25.09 12.77
C PHE A 134 -11.74 24.51 13.12
N MET A 135 -11.67 23.24 13.48
CA MET A 135 -10.41 22.57 13.79
C MET A 135 -9.46 22.51 12.59
N LEU A 136 -9.97 22.22 11.39
CA LEU A 136 -9.17 22.22 10.16
C LEU A 136 -8.56 23.61 9.90
N HIS A 137 -9.32 24.68 10.17
CA HIS A 137 -8.80 26.05 10.10
C HIS A 137 -7.68 26.28 11.12
N VAL A 138 -7.87 25.87 12.38
CA VAL A 138 -6.84 26.00 13.43
C VAL A 138 -5.56 25.22 13.06
N VAL A 139 -5.69 23.99 12.56
CA VAL A 139 -4.55 23.17 12.13
C VAL A 139 -3.84 23.80 10.92
N SER A 140 -4.60 24.34 9.97
CA SER A 140 -4.04 25.04 8.80
C SER A 140 -3.22 26.26 9.20
N GLU A 141 -3.77 27.11 10.07
CA GLU A 141 -3.07 28.29 10.59
C GLU A 141 -1.86 27.90 11.43
N HIS A 142 -1.96 26.86 12.26
CA HIS A 142 -0.81 26.35 13.01
C HIS A 142 0.32 25.89 12.07
N ARG A 143 0.01 25.17 10.98
CA ARG A 143 1.03 24.75 9.99
C ARG A 143 1.63 25.95 9.24
N ARG A 144 0.86 27.01 9.01
CA ARG A 144 1.35 28.26 8.41
C ARG A 144 2.32 28.98 9.33
N LEU A 145 2.03 29.03 10.63
CA LEU A 145 2.87 29.67 11.64
C LEU A 145 4.11 28.81 11.98
N PHE A 146 3.98 27.49 11.94
CA PHE A 146 5.03 26.53 12.28
C PHE A 146 5.21 25.51 11.13
N PRO A 147 5.86 25.90 10.03
CA PRO A 147 6.07 25.03 8.87
C PRO A 147 7.08 23.90 9.14
N ASP A 148 8.00 24.09 10.08
CA ASP A 148 8.98 23.09 10.48
C ASP A 148 8.44 22.17 11.59
N CYS A 149 8.25 20.88 11.25
CA CYS A 149 7.89 19.82 12.21
C CYS A 149 9.08 19.36 13.09
N SER A 150 10.14 20.16 13.18
CA SER A 150 11.32 19.84 13.98
C SER A 150 10.99 19.92 15.48
N LYS A 151 11.72 19.16 16.32
CA LYS A 151 11.54 19.18 17.78
C LYS A 151 11.68 20.60 18.35
N SER A 152 12.60 21.40 17.80
CA SER A 152 12.79 22.81 18.14
C SER A 152 11.61 23.69 17.72
N GLY A 153 11.06 23.48 16.53
CA GLY A 153 9.86 24.20 16.04
C GLY A 153 8.62 23.91 16.91
N LEU A 154 8.42 22.66 17.30
CA LEU A 154 7.33 22.26 18.20
C LEU A 154 7.48 22.85 19.61
N MET A 155 8.72 22.92 20.13
CA MET A 155 8.98 23.55 21.43
C MET A 155 8.71 25.07 21.40
N MET A 156 8.97 25.74 20.28
CA MET A 156 8.58 27.15 20.10
C MET A 156 7.06 27.32 20.04
N ALA A 157 6.33 26.45 19.35
CA ALA A 157 4.86 26.49 19.31
C ALA A 157 4.23 26.32 20.71
N MET A 158 4.76 25.40 21.52
CA MET A 158 4.28 25.15 22.89
C MET A 158 4.58 26.28 23.88
N SER A 159 5.57 27.13 23.60
CA SER A 159 5.92 28.29 24.44
C SER A 159 5.22 29.58 24.00
N SER A 160 4.53 29.56 22.86
CA SER A 160 3.85 30.71 22.25
C SER A 160 2.34 30.73 22.50
N THR A 161 1.77 29.83 23.31
CA THR A 161 0.31 29.78 23.52
C THR A 161 -0.22 31.10 24.08
N PRO A 162 -1.04 31.86 23.33
CA PRO A 162 -1.71 33.02 23.87
C PRO A 162 -2.71 32.54 24.92
N THR A 163 -2.75 33.22 26.06
CA THR A 163 -3.82 33.08 27.04
C THR A 163 -5.11 33.48 26.34
N ILE A 164 -6.02 32.52 26.18
CA ILE A 164 -7.36 32.79 25.65
C ILE A 164 -8.10 33.61 26.74
N PRO A 165 -8.70 34.77 26.42
CA PRO A 165 -9.56 35.50 27.35
C PRO A 165 -10.83 34.72 27.70
#